data_AF-A0A418EQ21-F1
#
_entry.id   AF-A0A418EQ21-F1
#
_cell.length_a   1.000
_cell.length_b   1.000
_cell.length_c   1.000
_cell.angle_alpha   90.00
_cell.angle_beta   90.00
_cell.angle_gamma   90.00
#
_symmetry.space_group_name_H-M   'P 1'
#
loop_
_entity.id
_entity.type
_entity.pdbx_description
1 polymer ?
#
loop_
_entity_poly.entity_id
_entity_poly.type
_entity_poly.pdbx_seq_one_letter_code
_entity_poly.pdbx_strand_id
1 'polypeptide(L)'
;MVLQSMRRDLDLKTFRGTAGVLNAYLQTTDGFDAFSMFAKSDFIIECVFGWRAIVDYRTEAPDHPSAVDIYNQLIAPTTEAPDHPSAVDIYNQFIAPTSALPYR
;
A
#
# COMPACT_ATOMS: atom_id res chain seq x y z
N MET A 1 18.91 -2.76 -33.33
CA MET A 1 18.76 -1.71 -32.30
C MET A 1 17.31 -1.19 -32.18
N VAL A 2 16.62 -0.85 -33.29
CA VAL A 2 15.24 -0.32 -33.27
C VAL A 2 14.18 -1.29 -32.71
N LEU A 3 14.26 -2.60 -33.03
CA LEU A 3 13.33 -3.61 -32.53
C LEU A 3 13.37 -3.80 -31.00
N GLN A 4 14.55 -3.68 -30.38
CA GLN A 4 14.70 -3.76 -28.92
C GLN A 4 14.15 -2.51 -28.23
N SER A 5 14.28 -1.33 -28.87
CA SER A 5 13.69 -0.09 -28.37
C SER A 5 12.16 -0.16 -28.37
N MET A 6 11.56 -0.56 -29.48
CA MET A 6 10.10 -0.67 -29.60
C MET A 6 9.51 -1.71 -28.63
N ARG A 7 10.23 -2.82 -28.39
CA ARG A 7 9.83 -3.81 -27.39
C ARG A 7 9.83 -3.23 -25.98
N ARG A 8 10.88 -2.49 -25.59
CA ARG A 8 10.94 -1.79 -24.31
C ARG A 8 9.81 -0.78 -24.14
N ASP A 9 9.49 -0.01 -25.19
CA ASP A 9 8.39 0.96 -25.14
C ASP A 9 7.03 0.28 -24.95
N LEU A 10 6.82 -0.88 -25.58
CA LEU A 10 5.59 -1.66 -25.42
C LEU A 10 5.49 -2.28 -24.00
N ASP A 11 6.60 -2.81 -23.47
CA ASP A 11 6.66 -3.36 -22.12
C ASP A 11 6.40 -2.26 -21.06
N LEU A 12 6.98 -1.08 -21.24
CA LEU A 12 6.73 0.09 -20.37
C LEU A 12 5.28 0.56 -20.41
N LYS A 13 4.66 0.60 -21.60
CA LYS A 13 3.24 0.96 -21.75
C LYS A 13 2.34 -0.07 -21.08
N THR A 14 2.63 -1.35 -21.29
CA THR A 14 1.88 -2.46 -20.68
C THR A 14 1.98 -2.40 -19.16
N PHE A 15 3.19 -2.23 -18.62
CA PHE A 15 3.43 -2.09 -17.19
C PHE A 15 2.69 -0.90 -16.57
N ARG A 16 2.70 0.26 -17.25
CA ARG A 16 1.93 1.44 -16.81
C ARG A 16 0.42 1.17 -16.83
N GLY A 17 -0.08 0.46 -17.83
CA GLY A 17 -1.47 0.04 -17.91
C GLY A 17 -1.87 -0.85 -16.74
N THR A 18 -1.08 -1.89 -16.45
CA THR A 18 -1.33 -2.80 -15.33
C THR A 18 -1.23 -2.11 -13.97
N ALA A 19 -0.29 -1.18 -13.81
CA ALA A 19 -0.16 -0.38 -12.59
C ALA A 19 -1.40 0.52 -12.37
N GLY A 20 -1.96 1.09 -13.45
CA GLY A 20 -3.19 1.87 -13.38
C GLY A 20 -4.39 1.03 -12.91
N VAL A 21 -4.52 -0.20 -13.43
CA VAL A 21 -5.58 -1.14 -13.01
C VAL A 21 -5.43 -1.52 -11.54
N LEU A 22 -4.22 -1.87 -11.11
CA LEU A 22 -3.95 -2.20 -9.70
C LEU A 22 -4.25 -1.00 -8.78
N ASN A 23 -3.83 0.21 -9.16
CA ASN A 23 -4.11 1.41 -8.38
C ASN A 23 -5.62 1.67 -8.26
N ALA A 24 -6.38 1.52 -9.34
CA ALA A 24 -7.83 1.65 -9.31
C ALA A 24 -8.48 0.59 -8.40
N TYR A 25 -7.99 -0.65 -8.45
CA TYR A 25 -8.46 -1.75 -7.62
C TYR A 25 -8.21 -1.48 -6.12
N LEU A 26 -7.01 -1.05 -5.75
CA LEU A 26 -6.62 -0.73 -4.37
C LEU A 26 -7.35 0.48 -3.77
N GLN A 27 -7.93 1.35 -4.60
CA GLN A 27 -8.76 2.47 -4.13
C GLN A 27 -10.18 2.04 -3.73
N THR A 28 -10.60 0.82 -4.07
CA THR A 28 -11.85 0.24 -3.57
C THR A 28 -11.63 -0.47 -2.24
N THR A 29 -12.63 -0.45 -1.34
CA THR A 29 -12.55 -1.16 -0.06
C THR A 29 -12.31 -2.66 -0.26
N ASP A 30 -13.15 -3.31 -1.07
CA ASP A 30 -13.04 -4.75 -1.35
C ASP A 30 -11.70 -5.11 -1.99
N GLY A 31 -11.20 -4.28 -2.90
CA GLY A 31 -9.94 -4.52 -3.57
C GLY A 31 -8.74 -4.33 -2.67
N PHE A 32 -8.78 -3.33 -1.78
CA PHE A 32 -7.77 -3.14 -0.75
C PHE A 32 -7.73 -4.33 0.22
N ASP A 33 -8.88 -4.78 0.71
CA ASP A 33 -8.97 -5.87 1.68
C ASP A 33 -8.46 -7.20 1.09
N ALA A 34 -8.92 -7.55 -0.12
CA ALA A 34 -8.50 -8.77 -0.80
C ALA A 34 -6.99 -8.75 -1.13
N PHE A 35 -6.48 -7.62 -1.62
CA PHE A 35 -5.06 -7.50 -1.93
C PHE A 35 -4.19 -7.49 -0.68
N SER A 36 -4.66 -6.90 0.42
CA SER A 36 -3.99 -6.94 1.72
C SER A 36 -3.93 -8.37 2.27
N MET A 37 -5.01 -9.14 2.13
CA MET A 37 -5.02 -10.55 2.54
C MET A 37 -4.03 -11.38 1.73
N PHE A 38 -3.91 -11.12 0.42
CA PHE A 38 -2.90 -11.72 -0.44
C PHE A 38 -1.48 -11.28 -0.04
N ALA A 39 -1.22 -9.98 0.11
CA ALA A 39 0.12 -9.45 0.44
C ALA A 39 0.62 -9.91 1.82
N LYS A 40 -0.29 -10.24 2.74
CA LYS A 40 0.03 -10.83 4.04
C LYS A 40 0.63 -12.24 3.93
N SER A 41 0.25 -13.05 2.93
CA SER A 41 0.86 -14.38 2.75
C SER A 41 2.30 -14.32 2.26
N ASP A 42 2.65 -13.22 1.60
CA ASP A 42 3.93 -13.06 0.89
C ASP A 42 4.92 -12.15 1.63
N PHE A 43 4.60 -11.73 2.86
CA PHE A 43 5.44 -10.84 3.70
C PHE A 43 5.78 -9.49 3.03
N ILE A 44 4.86 -8.92 2.25
CA ILE A 44 5.03 -7.60 1.59
C ILE A 44 3.92 -6.62 1.95
N ILE A 45 3.20 -6.91 3.04
CA ILE A 45 1.99 -6.19 3.45
C ILE A 45 2.29 -4.74 3.84
N GLU A 46 3.48 -4.47 4.36
CA GLU A 46 3.97 -3.13 4.67
C GLU A 46 3.98 -2.20 3.44
N CYS A 47 4.22 -2.73 2.24
CA CYS A 47 4.17 -1.95 1.00
C CYS A 47 2.74 -1.51 0.67
N VAL A 48 1.75 -2.36 0.93
CA VAL A 48 0.33 -2.09 0.66
C VAL A 48 -0.20 -1.03 1.65
N PHE A 49 0.17 -1.17 2.93
CA PHE A 49 -0.18 -0.17 3.94
C PHE A 49 0.57 1.15 3.75
N GLY A 50 1.85 1.12 3.35
CA GLY A 50 2.61 2.30 2.97
C GLY A 50 1.96 3.06 1.83
N TRP A 51 1.54 2.35 0.78
CA TRP A 51 0.77 2.96 -0.31
C TRP A 51 -0.51 3.61 0.22
N ARG A 52 -1.28 2.92 1.06
CA ARG A 52 -2.55 3.42 1.59
C ARG A 52 -2.38 4.66 2.44
N ALA A 53 -1.43 4.65 3.37
CA ALA A 53 -1.15 5.77 4.26
C ALA A 53 -0.73 7.03 3.48
N ILE A 54 0.07 6.86 2.42
CA ILE A 54 0.45 7.97 1.53
C ILE A 54 -0.75 8.49 0.74
N VAL A 55 -1.63 7.62 0.25
CA VAL A 55 -2.85 8.02 -0.46
C VAL A 55 -3.77 8.81 0.47
N ASP A 56 -4.06 8.28 1.65
CA ASP A 56 -4.96 8.89 2.63
C ASP A 56 -4.43 10.25 3.09
N TYR A 57 -3.12 10.38 3.33
CA TYR A 57 -2.47 11.67 3.62
C TYR A 57 -2.63 12.68 2.47
N ARG A 58 -2.43 12.25 1.23
CA ARG A 58 -2.53 13.13 0.04
C ARG A 58 -3.95 13.59 -0.25
N THR A 59 -4.95 12.79 0.13
CA THR A 59 -6.37 13.11 -0.07
C THR A 59 -7.01 13.76 1.15
N GLU A 60 -6.24 14.01 2.22
CA GLU A 60 -6.73 14.54 3.50
C GLU A 60 -7.91 13.69 4.04
N ALA A 61 -7.78 12.36 3.94
CA ALA A 61 -8.81 11.46 4.43
C ALA A 61 -8.97 11.59 5.96
N PRO A 62 -10.19 11.46 6.52
CA PRO A 62 -10.38 11.50 7.96
C PRO A 62 -9.44 10.53 8.68
N ASP A 63 -8.83 11.00 9.78
CA ASP A 63 -7.93 10.22 10.63
C ASP A 63 -6.67 9.67 9.91
N HIS A 64 -6.26 10.26 8.78
CA HIS A 64 -5.02 9.88 8.11
C HIS A 64 -3.80 10.14 9.01
N PRO A 65 -2.75 9.29 8.97
CA PRO A 65 -1.52 9.53 9.70
C PRO A 65 -0.78 10.76 9.15
N SER A 66 0.02 11.44 9.99
CA SER A 66 0.85 12.55 9.53
C SER A 66 2.01 12.04 8.67
N ALA A 67 2.59 12.91 7.83
CA ALA A 67 3.76 12.55 7.03
C ALA A 67 4.95 12.08 7.89
N VAL A 68 5.11 12.63 9.10
CA VAL A 68 6.15 12.23 10.05
C VAL A 68 5.87 10.83 10.58
N ASP A 69 4.62 10.53 10.92
CA ASP A 69 4.23 9.19 11.41
C ASP A 69 4.41 8.13 10.32
N ILE A 70 4.01 8.43 9.08
CA ILE A 70 4.20 7.55 7.92
C ILE A 70 5.69 7.24 7.73
N TYR A 71 6.54 8.27 7.77
CA TYR A 71 7.99 8.08 7.63
C TYR A 71 8.55 7.20 8.74
N ASN A 72 8.24 7.51 9.99
CA ASN A 72 8.76 6.78 11.14
C ASN A 72 8.30 5.31 11.19
N GLN A 73 7.07 5.02 10.75
CA GLN A 73 6.49 3.68 10.84
C GLN A 73 6.83 2.77 9.65
N LEU A 74 7.10 3.33 8.46
CA LEU A 74 7.15 2.55 7.21
C LEU A 74 8.41 2.77 6.37
N ILE A 75 9.21 3.81 6.64
CA ILE A 75 10.35 4.22 5.80
C ILE A 75 11.65 4.31 6.61
N ALA A 76 11.58 4.80 7.84
CA ALA A 76 12.75 5.04 8.68
C ALA A 76 13.54 3.74 8.93
N PRO A 77 14.89 3.80 8.92
CA PRO A 77 15.71 2.63 9.22
C PRO A 77 15.41 2.09 10.62
N THR A 78 15.21 0.77 10.71
CA THR A 78 14.93 0.02 11.95
C THR A 78 15.98 0.20 13.05
N THR A 79 17.16 0.73 12.74
CA THR A 79 18.23 0.98 13.71
C THR A 79 18.05 2.27 14.52
N GLU A 80 17.17 3.19 14.11
CA GLU A 80 16.91 4.46 14.82
C GLU A 80 15.60 4.48 15.62
N ALA A 81 14.73 3.48 15.42
CA ALA A 81 13.45 3.33 16.13
C ALA A 81 13.42 1.99 16.89
N PRO A 82 13.48 1.98 18.23
CA PRO A 82 13.46 0.75 19.04
C PRO A 82 12.21 -0.12 18.84
N ASP A 83 11.12 0.48 18.35
CA ASP A 83 9.77 -0.06 18.36
C ASP A 83 9.16 -0.13 16.94
N HIS A 84 9.92 -0.54 15.93
CA HIS A 84 9.34 -0.70 14.59
C HIS A 84 8.21 -1.75 14.64
N PRO A 85 6.95 -1.37 14.36
CA PRO A 85 5.83 -2.29 14.43
C PRO A 85 6.04 -3.41 13.42
N SER A 86 5.74 -4.63 13.80
CA SER A 86 5.79 -5.75 12.86
C SER A 86 4.71 -5.55 11.78
N ALA A 87 4.87 -6.21 10.63
CA ALA A 87 3.84 -6.30 9.60
C ALA A 87 2.46 -6.72 10.15
N VAL A 88 2.44 -7.50 11.23
CA VAL A 88 1.22 -7.93 11.93
C VAL A 88 0.61 -6.80 12.77
N ASP A 89 1.44 -5.99 13.42
CA ASP A 89 0.98 -4.85 14.23
C ASP A 89 0.37 -3.75 13.34
N ILE A 90 1.01 -3.47 12.20
CA ILE A 90 0.49 -2.57 11.18
C ILE A 90 -0.87 -3.07 10.68
N TYR A 91 -0.98 -4.37 10.34
CA TYR A 91 -2.27 -4.95 9.93
C TYR A 91 -3.38 -4.76 10.97
N ASN A 92 -3.09 -5.02 12.25
CA ASN A 92 -4.10 -4.86 13.30
C ASN A 92 -4.49 -3.40 13.50
N GLN A 93 -3.56 -2.46 13.33
CA GLN A 93 -3.85 -1.02 13.43
C GLN A 93 -4.73 -0.50 12.29
N PHE A 94 -4.53 -1.00 11.06
CA PHE A 94 -5.26 -0.52 9.87
C PHE A 94 -6.52 -1.32 9.53
N ILE A 95 -6.64 -2.60 9.90
CA ILE A 95 -7.76 -3.49 9.49
C ILE A 95 -8.68 -3.90 10.64
N ALA A 96 -8.19 -4.05 11.88
CA ALA A 96 -9.07 -4.40 13.01
C ALA A 96 -10.21 -3.38 13.26
N PRO A 97 -10.03 -2.06 13.05
CA PRO A 97 -11.13 -1.12 13.23
C PRO A 97 -12.17 -1.16 12.09
N THR A 98 -11.77 -1.49 10.85
CA THR A 98 -12.68 -1.53 9.69
C THR A 98 -13.47 -2.83 9.59
N SER A 99 -12.90 -3.96 10.02
CA SER A 99 -13.59 -5.25 10.11
C SER A 99 -14.58 -5.35 11.29
N ALA A 100 -14.57 -4.37 12.20
CA ALA A 100 -15.49 -4.29 13.34
C ALA A 100 -16.79 -3.50 13.04
N LEU A 101 -16.93 -2.90 11.87
CA LEU A 101 -18.19 -2.28 11.47
C LEU A 101 -19.06 -3.30 10.73
N PRO A 102 -20.19 -3.75 11.30
CA PRO A 102 -21.15 -4.53 10.55
C PRO A 102 -21.73 -3.64 9.45
N TYR A 103 -21.84 -4.21 8.25
CA TYR A 103 -22.63 -3.67 7.14
C TYR A 103 -23.84 -2.88 7.64
N ARG A 104 -23.90 -1.59 7.28
CA ARG A 104 -25.13 -0.79 7.31
C ARG A 104 -25.40 -0.26 5.92
#